data_AF-A0A5A5RB78-F1
#
_entry.id   AF-A0A5A5RB78-F1
#
_cell.length_a   1.000
_cell.length_b   1.000
_cell.length_c   1.000
_cell.angle_alpha   90.00
_cell.angle_beta   90.00
_cell.angle_gamma   90.00
#
_symmetry.space_group_name_H-M   'P 1'
#
loop_
_entity.id
_entity.type
_entity.pdbx_description
1 polymer ?
#
loop_
_entity_poly.entity_id
_entity_poly.type
_entity_poly.pdbx_seq_one_letter_code
_entity_poly.pdbx_strand_id
1 'polypeptide(L)'
;MNITISNLYDSDYQLWLESTINQLRQGDFQAVDWQNLLEEFADLGKNNRRALKSLLTRLLEHLLKLTYWQSPRDYNQAAWKKEIRNFRLQIADLLEDSPSLKSYLGSAE
;
A
#
# COMPACT_ATOMS: atom_id res chain seq x y z
N MET A 1 -10.56 12.37 32.43
CA MET A 1 -9.40 12.13 31.56
C MET A 1 -9.56 13.02 30.35
N ASN A 2 -8.63 13.95 30.11
CA ASN A 2 -8.65 14.76 28.89
C ASN A 2 -8.21 13.88 27.73
N ILE A 3 -9.14 13.54 26.84
CA ILE A 3 -8.81 12.87 25.59
C ILE A 3 -8.19 13.94 24.68
N THR A 4 -6.87 13.90 24.53
CA THR A 4 -6.17 14.71 23.52
C THR A 4 -6.19 13.94 22.21
N ILE A 5 -6.19 14.66 21.08
CA ILE A 5 -6.23 14.03 19.75
C ILE A 5 -5.05 13.09 19.54
N SER A 6 -3.86 13.43 20.03
CA SER A 6 -2.70 12.54 19.98
C SER A 6 -2.92 11.19 20.67
N ASN A 7 -3.79 11.13 21.69
CA ASN A 7 -4.13 9.88 22.37
C ASN A 7 -5.12 9.03 21.56
N LEU A 8 -5.92 9.66 20.67
CA LEU A 8 -6.80 8.93 19.75
C LEU A 8 -6.02 8.18 18.69
N TYR A 9 -4.84 8.65 18.27
CA TYR A 9 -4.03 7.95 17.28
C TYR A 9 -3.75 6.49 17.67
N ASP A 10 -3.37 6.26 18.94
CA ASP A 10 -3.06 4.92 19.45
C ASP A 10 -4.29 4.12 19.90
N SER A 11 -5.39 4.80 20.28
CA SER A 11 -6.55 4.16 20.93
C SER A 11 -7.76 3.96 20.01
N ASP A 12 -7.99 4.87 19.07
CA ASP A 12 -9.04 4.82 18.05
C ASP A 12 -8.60 5.60 16.80
N TYR A 13 -7.81 4.92 15.97
CA TYR A 13 -7.22 5.48 14.75
C TYR A 13 -8.27 6.06 13.79
N GLN A 14 -9.43 5.40 13.65
CA GLN A 14 -10.49 5.87 12.75
C GLN A 14 -11.05 7.19 13.24
N LEU A 15 -11.33 7.31 14.54
CA LEU A 15 -11.81 8.54 15.14
C LEU A 15 -10.77 9.66 15.07
N TRP A 16 -9.48 9.33 15.27
CA TRP A 16 -8.38 10.27 15.08
C TRP A 16 -8.37 10.84 13.65
N LEU A 17 -8.42 9.96 12.64
CA LEU A 17 -8.38 10.36 11.23
C LEU A 17 -9.56 11.27 10.85
N GLU A 18 -10.79 10.89 11.24
CA GLU A 18 -11.98 11.71 11.00
C GLU A 18 -11.90 13.07 11.69
N SER A 19 -11.39 13.11 12.92
CA SER A 19 -11.19 14.35 13.68
C SER A 19 -10.16 15.25 13.00
N THR A 20 -9.01 14.71 12.60
CA THR A 20 -7.96 15.46 11.90
C THR A 20 -8.45 16.01 10.56
N ILE A 21 -9.22 15.24 9.78
CA ILE A 21 -9.83 15.71 8.53
C ILE A 21 -10.80 16.87 8.78
N ASN A 22 -11.64 16.77 9.82
CA ASN A 22 -12.59 17.82 10.15
C ASN A 22 -11.90 19.11 10.57
N GLN A 23 -10.82 19.04 11.36
CA GLN A 23 -10.02 20.20 11.75
C GLN A 23 -9.39 20.90 10.55
N LEU A 24 -8.80 20.13 9.63
CA LEU A 24 -8.23 20.68 8.40
C LEU A 24 -9.30 21.36 7.53
N ARG A 25 -10.50 20.78 7.43
CA ARG A 25 -11.63 21.38 6.69
C ARG A 25 -12.14 22.67 7.32
N GLN A 26 -12.11 22.75 8.65
CA GLN A 26 -12.56 23.92 9.41
C GLN A 26 -11.49 25.01 9.52
N GLY A 27 -10.25 24.73 9.11
CA GLY A 27 -9.12 25.64 9.24
C GLY A 27 -8.57 25.76 10.66
N ASP A 28 -8.93 24.84 11.56
CA ASP A 28 -8.44 24.81 12.95
C ASP A 28 -7.05 24.15 13.02
N PHE A 29 -6.06 24.80 12.43
CA PHE A 29 -4.70 24.27 12.33
C PHE A 29 -3.97 24.16 13.68
N GLN A 30 -4.46 24.84 14.72
CA GLN A 30 -3.87 24.78 16.07
C GLN A 30 -4.21 23.47 16.78
N ALA A 31 -5.36 22.89 16.46
CA ALA A 31 -5.82 21.64 17.07
C ALA A 31 -5.37 20.39 16.30
N VAL A 32 -4.77 20.55 15.11
CA VAL A 32 -4.23 19.44 14.31
C VAL A 32 -2.99 18.85 14.96
N ASP A 33 -2.99 17.53 15.09
CA ASP A 33 -1.81 16.77 15.50
C ASP A 33 -0.84 16.58 14.33
N TRP A 34 0.00 17.58 14.11
CA TRP A 34 0.95 17.62 13.00
C TRP A 34 2.01 16.51 13.06
N GLN A 35 2.40 16.08 14.25
CA GLN A 35 3.43 15.05 14.41
C GLN A 35 2.93 13.73 13.82
N ASN A 36 1.77 13.26 14.29
CA ASN A 36 1.17 12.01 13.83
C ASN A 36 0.70 12.10 12.37
N LEU A 37 0.19 13.26 11.93
CA LEU A 37 -0.24 13.45 10.53
C LEU A 37 0.93 13.36 9.52
N LEU A 38 2.08 13.99 9.84
CA LEU A 38 3.25 13.93 8.98
C LEU A 38 3.86 12.53 8.93
N GLU A 39 3.88 11.83 10.06
CA GLU A 39 4.33 10.44 10.13
C GLU A 39 3.45 9.53 9.27
N GLU A 40 2.12 9.65 9.39
CA GLU A 40 1.17 8.90 8.56
C GLU A 40 1.40 9.14 7.07
N PHE A 41 1.55 10.41 6.64
CA PHE A 41 1.82 10.71 5.23
C PHE A 41 3.15 10.12 4.74
N ALA A 42 4.20 10.15 5.57
CA ALA A 42 5.48 9.53 5.22
C ALA A 42 5.36 8.01 5.10
N ASP A 43 4.55 7.40 5.96
CA ASP A 43 4.35 5.96 6.01
C ASP A 43 3.42 5.45 4.90
N LEU A 44 2.37 6.17 4.52
CA LEU A 44 1.56 5.89 3.33
C LEU A 44 2.46 5.79 2.08
N GLY A 45 3.37 6.76 1.89
CA GLY A 45 4.32 6.73 0.78
C GLY A 45 5.28 5.52 0.83
N LYS A 46 5.74 5.11 2.02
CA LYS A 46 6.56 3.90 2.16
C LYS A 46 5.74 2.63 1.92
N ASN A 47 4.51 2.56 2.39
CA ASN A 47 3.63 1.41 2.30
C ASN A 47 3.25 1.11 0.85
N ASN A 48 2.90 2.13 0.05
CA ASN A 48 2.64 1.96 -1.38
C ASN A 48 3.86 1.40 -2.13
N ARG A 49 5.07 1.90 -1.81
CA ARG A 49 6.33 1.37 -2.39
C ARG A 49 6.59 -0.08 -1.99
N ARG A 50 6.38 -0.43 -0.71
CA ARG A 50 6.52 -1.81 -0.22
C ARG A 50 5.50 -2.75 -0.85
N ALA A 51 4.25 -2.31 -1.01
CA ALA A 51 3.19 -3.06 -1.66
C ALA A 51 3.56 -3.38 -3.12
N LEU A 52 3.99 -2.38 -3.89
CA LEU A 52 4.46 -2.57 -5.26
C LEU A 52 5.60 -3.60 -5.34
N LYS A 53 6.62 -3.46 -4.48
CA LYS A 53 7.74 -4.41 -4.42
C LYS A 53 7.29 -5.84 -4.10
N SER A 54 6.36 -6.00 -3.16
CA SER A 54 5.81 -7.30 -2.75
C SER A 54 5.04 -7.97 -3.89
N LEU A 55 4.18 -7.21 -4.57
CA LEU A 55 3.41 -7.70 -5.72
C LEU A 55 4.31 -8.12 -6.87
N LEU A 56 5.34 -7.33 -7.20
CA LEU A 56 6.33 -7.68 -8.23
C LEU A 56 7.10 -8.94 -7.86
N THR A 57 7.54 -9.06 -6.61
CA THR A 57 8.23 -10.26 -6.11
C THR A 57 7.36 -11.51 -6.30
N ARG A 58 6.09 -11.45 -5.85
CA ARG A 58 5.14 -12.56 -5.97
C ARG A 58 4.82 -12.90 -7.43
N LEU A 59 4.70 -11.89 -8.28
CA LEU A 59 4.49 -12.06 -9.72
C LEU A 59 5.66 -12.81 -10.36
N LEU A 60 6.90 -12.36 -10.11
CA LEU A 60 8.11 -13.01 -10.61
C LEU A 60 8.23 -14.44 -10.09
N GLU A 61 7.98 -14.66 -8.80
CA GLU A 61 7.98 -15.99 -8.19
C GLU A 61 7.03 -16.94 -8.92
N HIS A 62 5.77 -16.54 -9.16
CA HIS A 62 4.80 -17.41 -9.83
C HIS A 62 5.13 -17.67 -11.31
N LEU A 63 5.71 -16.68 -12.00
CA LEU A 63 6.20 -16.86 -13.37
C LEU A 63 7.36 -17.88 -13.41
N LEU A 64 8.29 -17.81 -12.45
CA LEU A 64 9.38 -18.77 -12.32
C LEU A 64 8.84 -20.17 -11.98
N LYS A 65 7.88 -20.29 -11.05
CA LYS A 65 7.22 -21.58 -10.73
C LYS A 65 6.59 -22.21 -11.98
N LEU A 66 5.89 -21.42 -12.79
CA LEU A 66 5.27 -21.93 -14.02
C LEU A 66 6.28 -22.36 -15.10
N THR A 67 7.45 -21.73 -15.12
CA THR A 67 8.48 -21.96 -16.14
C THR A 67 9.36 -23.15 -15.79
N TYR A 68 9.78 -23.25 -14.52
CA TYR A 68 10.83 -24.18 -14.10
C TYR A 68 10.33 -25.31 -13.19
N TRP A 69 9.18 -25.17 -12.53
CA TRP A 69 8.72 -26.17 -11.57
C TRP A 69 7.80 -27.21 -12.23
N GLN A 70 8.41 -28.23 -12.85
CA GLN A 70 7.70 -29.19 -13.69
C GLN A 70 6.80 -30.17 -12.91
N SER A 71 7.23 -30.65 -11.74
CA SER A 71 6.51 -31.70 -10.98
C SER A 71 5.15 -31.27 -10.37
N PRO A 72 4.97 -30.07 -9.79
CA PRO A 72 3.67 -29.63 -9.25
C PRO A 72 2.79 -28.90 -10.27
N ARG A 73 3.25 -28.73 -11.51
CA ARG A 73 2.66 -27.82 -12.50
C ARG A 73 1.24 -28.23 -12.88
N ASP A 74 0.99 -29.50 -13.11
CA ASP A 74 -0.26 -29.98 -13.69
C ASP A 74 -1.47 -29.71 -12.79
N TYR A 75 -1.27 -29.73 -11.48
CA TYR A 75 -2.32 -29.43 -10.50
C TYR A 75 -2.41 -27.94 -10.14
N ASN A 76 -1.29 -27.22 -10.14
CA ASN A 76 -1.23 -25.85 -9.61
C ASN A 76 -1.25 -24.75 -10.68
N GLN A 77 -1.04 -25.08 -11.95
CA GLN A 77 -0.88 -24.08 -13.02
C GLN A 77 -2.10 -23.17 -13.14
N ALA A 78 -3.32 -23.69 -13.00
CA ALA A 78 -4.54 -22.88 -13.09
C ALA A 78 -4.60 -21.82 -11.97
N ALA A 79 -4.29 -22.23 -10.73
CA ALA A 79 -4.24 -21.33 -9.58
C ALA A 79 -3.13 -20.28 -9.73
N TRP A 80 -1.93 -20.69 -10.15
CA TRP A 80 -0.81 -19.75 -10.36
C TRP A 80 -1.09 -18.75 -11.47
N LYS A 81 -1.73 -19.16 -12.57
CA LYS A 81 -2.17 -18.24 -13.64
C LYS A 81 -3.20 -17.23 -13.12
N LYS A 82 -4.13 -17.66 -12.25
CA LYS A 82 -5.10 -16.77 -11.59
C LYS A 82 -4.39 -15.75 -10.70
N GLU A 83 -3.46 -16.19 -9.87
CA GLU A 83 -2.67 -15.30 -9.00
C GLU A 83 -1.84 -14.29 -9.80
N ILE A 84 -1.21 -14.71 -10.91
CA ILE A 84 -0.50 -13.81 -11.82
C ILE A 84 -1.43 -12.71 -12.36
N ARG A 85 -2.65 -13.07 -12.78
CA ARG A 85 -3.62 -12.07 -13.24
C ARG A 85 -4.00 -11.12 -12.11
N ASN A 86 -4.22 -11.63 -10.91
CA ASN A 86 -4.54 -10.82 -9.74
C ASN A 86 -3.42 -9.83 -9.38
N PHE A 87 -2.16 -10.29 -9.35
CA PHE A 87 -1.03 -9.41 -9.07
C PHE A 87 -0.87 -8.32 -10.14
N ARG A 88 -1.05 -8.66 -11.42
CA ARG A 88 -0.99 -7.68 -12.51
C ARG A 88 -2.08 -6.61 -12.39
N LEU A 89 -3.30 -6.99 -12.03
CA LEU A 89 -4.39 -6.05 -11.78
C LEU A 89 -4.05 -5.14 -10.59
N GLN A 90 -3.66 -5.70 -9.45
CA GLN A 90 -3.29 -4.91 -8.27
C GLN A 90 -2.11 -3.96 -8.52
N ILE A 91 -1.13 -4.37 -9.33
CA ILE A 91 -0.04 -3.49 -9.76
C ILE A 91 -0.59 -2.35 -10.64
N ALA A 92 -1.49 -2.65 -11.59
CA ALA A 92 -2.08 -1.63 -12.45
C ALA A 92 -2.87 -0.60 -11.64
N ASP A 93 -3.75 -1.06 -10.74
CA ASP A 93 -4.55 -0.20 -9.86
C ASP A 93 -3.65 0.70 -9.00
N LEU A 94 -2.61 0.13 -8.38
CA LEU A 94 -1.66 0.89 -7.56
C LEU A 94 -0.90 1.97 -8.36
N LEU A 95 -0.59 1.70 -9.64
CA LEU A 95 0.08 2.67 -10.52
C LEU A 95 -0.89 3.70 -11.13
N GLU A 96 -2.19 3.41 -11.16
CA GLU A 96 -3.24 4.35 -11.54
C GLU A 96 -3.49 5.33 -10.38
N ASP A 97 -3.65 4.82 -9.17
CA ASP A 97 -3.83 5.61 -7.95
C ASP A 97 -2.59 6.46 -7.60
N SER A 98 -1.40 5.98 -7.95
CA SER A 98 -0.14 6.67 -7.67
C SER A 98 0.84 6.58 -8.84
N PRO A 99 0.66 7.41 -9.90
CA PRO A 99 1.51 7.36 -11.10
C PRO A 99 3.00 7.60 -10.85
N SER A 100 3.35 8.33 -9.78
CA SER A 100 4.73 8.54 -9.35
C SER A 100 5.46 7.24 -9.00
N LEU A 101 4.73 6.17 -8.65
CA LEU A 101 5.31 4.86 -8.37
C LEU A 101 5.97 4.21 -9.59
N LYS A 102 5.59 4.62 -10.82
CA LYS A 102 6.21 4.14 -12.07
C LYS A 102 7.72 4.39 -12.11
N SER A 103 8.19 5.45 -11.45
CA SER A 103 9.63 5.75 -11.34
C SER A 103 10.43 4.65 -10.64
N TYR A 104 9.80 3.83 -9.80
CA TYR A 104 10.46 2.73 -9.09
C TYR A 104 10.48 1.41 -9.88
N LEU A 105 9.82 1.33 -11.04
CA LEU A 105 9.84 0.14 -11.90
C LEU A 105 11.13 0.02 -12.71
N GLY A 106 11.96 1.08 -12.73
CA GLY A 106 13.14 1.17 -13.56
C GLY A 106 12.80 1.53 -15.00
N SER A 107 13.32 2.67 -15.47
CA SER A 107 13.79 2.76 -16.84
C SER A 107 15.03 1.87 -16.93
N ALA A 108 14.98 0.84 -17.77
CA ALA A 108 16.18 0.11 -18.13
C ALA A 108 17.15 1.10 -18.80
N GLU A 109 18.26 1.39 -18.14
CA GLU A 109 19.50 1.84 -18.80
C GLU A 109 20.34 0.61 -19.15
#